data_AF-A0A357LSG3-F1
#
_entry.id   AF-A0A357LSG3-F1
#
_cell.length_a   1.000
_cell.length_b   1.000
_cell.length_c   1.000
_cell.angle_alpha   90.00
_cell.angle_beta   90.00
_cell.angle_gamma   90.00
#
_symmetry.space_group_name_H-M   'P 1'
#
loop_
_entity.id
_entity.type
_entity.pdbx_description
1 polymer ?
#
loop_
_entity_poly.entity_id
_entity_poly.type
_entity_poly.pdbx_seq_one_letter_code
_entity_poly.pdbx_strand_id
1 'polypeptide(L)'
;MRRCFLKRHCTSNIRQQKVCQIRPDRLTSVTTCNLMPLTYQRLRDAYSANYWFHDHVRCMSTSDVYAASKGAAQKGRVIAETCANCHGIDSEIKIAGFPTLAGQKYKYMAKQLREMRASAKIRAGTQIFKSSDTSSLMRARRSNDFMDPFVIELSDTEIDDISAYYASLRCRAVMTALPLPAPKLENRCQICHGKRGIAKNSNIPNIAGQDALYLEQQMQAFWSAKLQKDDGQERCRSAIMEGQAAKLSDKDITDISLYYSRLPCDG
;
A
#
# COMPACT_ATOMS: atom_id res chain seq x y z
N MET A 1 -26.18 59.08 -22.30
CA MET A 1 -25.00 58.67 -23.11
C MET A 1 -24.13 57.78 -22.22
N ARG A 2 -23.52 56.66 -22.57
CA ARG A 2 -23.58 55.67 -23.66
C ARG A 2 -22.92 54.43 -23.02
N ARG A 3 -23.49 53.24 -23.24
CA ARG A 3 -22.87 51.93 -22.96
C ARG A 3 -21.64 51.74 -23.85
N CYS A 4 -20.61 51.02 -23.38
CA CYS A 4 -19.63 50.27 -24.20
C CYS A 4 -18.81 49.36 -23.25
N PHE A 5 -18.95 48.03 -23.24
CA PHE A 5 -18.29 47.06 -24.14
C PHE A 5 -16.82 47.36 -24.41
N LEU A 6 -15.93 46.39 -24.15
CA LEU A 6 -14.93 45.83 -25.08
C LEU A 6 -14.06 44.81 -24.31
N LYS A 7 -14.17 43.50 -24.54
CA LYS A 7 -13.69 42.68 -25.68
C LYS A 7 -12.51 41.82 -25.21
N ARG A 8 -12.80 40.54 -24.98
CA ARG A 8 -11.80 39.47 -25.07
C ARG A 8 -11.30 39.46 -26.52
N HIS A 9 -10.01 39.72 -26.72
CA HIS A 9 -9.34 39.43 -27.98
C HIS A 9 -8.27 38.38 -27.72
N CYS A 10 -8.69 37.11 -27.75
CA CYS A 10 -7.80 36.04 -28.20
C CYS A 10 -8.06 35.88 -29.69
N THR A 11 -7.37 36.64 -30.53
CA THR A 11 -7.25 36.30 -31.95
C THR A 11 -6.15 35.28 -32.09
N SER A 12 -6.48 34.17 -32.75
CA SER A 12 -5.59 33.09 -33.12
C SER A 12 -4.45 33.61 -33.99
N ASN A 13 -3.20 33.23 -33.67
CA ASN A 13 -2.26 32.88 -34.72
C ASN A 13 -1.27 31.83 -34.23
N ILE A 14 -1.04 30.87 -35.11
CA ILE A 14 -0.19 29.70 -34.96
C ILE A 14 1.27 30.16 -34.91
N ARG A 15 2.07 29.53 -34.02
CA ARG A 15 3.48 29.82 -33.71
C ARG A 15 3.73 31.11 -32.91
N GLN A 16 3.72 30.97 -31.58
CA GLN A 16 4.82 31.39 -30.68
C GLN A 16 4.39 31.12 -29.23
N GLN A 17 5.23 30.38 -28.50
CA GLN A 17 5.09 30.15 -27.05
C GLN A 17 5.10 31.49 -26.32
N LYS A 18 3.99 31.87 -25.66
CA LYS A 18 4.02 32.97 -24.69
C LYS A 18 4.60 32.46 -23.39
N VAL A 19 5.85 32.83 -23.14
CA VAL A 19 6.42 32.89 -21.79
C VAL A 19 5.64 33.98 -21.03
N CYS A 20 4.80 33.60 -20.08
CA CYS A 20 4.28 34.54 -19.10
C CYS A 20 5.45 34.98 -18.20
N GLN A 21 6.03 36.15 -18.49
CA GLN A 21 6.93 36.81 -17.55
C GLN A 21 6.11 37.37 -16.38
N ILE A 22 6.33 36.81 -15.19
CA ILE A 22 5.80 37.33 -13.93
C ILE A 22 6.67 38.53 -13.52
N ARG A 23 6.06 39.69 -13.30
CA ARG A 23 6.73 40.88 -12.72
C ARG A 23 6.87 40.72 -11.19
N PRO A 24 8.06 40.92 -10.60
CA PRO A 24 8.32 40.64 -9.19
C PRO A 24 8.11 41.88 -8.31
N ASP A 25 6.87 42.38 -8.18
CA ASP A 25 6.66 43.59 -7.37
C ASP A 25 5.28 43.68 -6.67
N ARG A 26 4.56 42.56 -6.57
CA ARG A 26 3.52 42.37 -5.54
C ARG A 26 3.50 40.94 -5.00
N LEU A 27 4.45 40.65 -4.11
CA LEU A 27 4.42 39.49 -3.22
C LEU A 27 4.05 39.98 -1.81
N THR A 28 2.77 39.90 -1.45
CA THR A 28 2.36 39.78 -0.06
C THR A 28 2.17 38.29 0.25
N SER A 29 3.27 37.58 0.46
CA SER A 29 3.26 36.30 1.17
C SER A 29 4.64 36.05 1.77
N VAL A 30 4.73 36.05 3.10
CA VAL A 30 5.84 35.43 3.82
C VAL A 30 5.40 34.00 4.17
N THR A 31 5.99 33.05 3.44
CA THR A 31 6.72 31.84 3.91
C THR A 31 6.13 31.10 5.13
N THR A 32 5.88 29.78 5.07
CA THR A 32 6.94 28.76 5.00
C THR A 32 6.41 27.39 4.52
N CYS A 33 7.01 26.87 3.44
CA CYS A 33 7.07 25.43 3.16
C CYS A 33 8.56 25.06 3.23
N ASN A 34 8.97 24.49 4.37
CA ASN A 34 10.33 24.03 4.59
C ASN A 34 10.54 22.69 3.88
N LEU A 35 11.24 22.69 2.74
CA LEU A 35 11.95 21.53 2.23
C LEU A 35 13.37 21.98 1.81
N MET A 36 14.36 21.40 2.48
CA MET A 36 15.79 21.50 2.16
C MET A 36 16.12 20.83 0.80
N PRO A 37 17.29 21.13 0.21
CA PRO A 37 17.48 21.14 -1.24
C PRO A 37 17.88 19.77 -1.78
N LEU A 38 17.08 19.23 -2.70
CA LEU A 38 17.57 18.31 -3.71
C LEU A 38 17.80 19.12 -4.98
N THR A 39 19.05 19.19 -5.41
CA THR A 39 19.47 20.00 -6.55
C THR A 39 18.76 19.53 -7.84
N TYR A 40 18.17 20.50 -8.54
CA TYR A 40 17.44 20.39 -9.81
C TYR A 40 18.17 19.62 -10.93
N GLN A 41 19.49 19.42 -10.80
CA GLN A 41 20.32 18.69 -11.75
C GLN A 41 19.96 17.19 -11.84
N ARG A 42 19.64 16.50 -10.72
CA ARG A 42 19.40 15.04 -10.76
C ARG A 42 18.05 14.64 -11.36
N LEU A 43 17.11 15.57 -11.47
CA LEU A 43 15.83 15.33 -12.16
C LEU A 43 15.98 15.43 -13.69
N ARG A 44 17.02 16.10 -14.19
CA ARG A 44 17.28 16.27 -15.62
C ARG A 44 17.95 15.03 -16.24
N ASP A 45 18.80 14.34 -15.47
CA ASP A 45 19.51 13.15 -15.95
C ASP A 45 18.56 11.94 -16.10
N ALA A 46 17.46 11.91 -15.34
CA ALA A 46 16.43 10.88 -15.47
C ALA A 46 15.55 11.03 -16.73
N TYR A 47 15.61 12.19 -17.42
CA TYR A 47 14.75 12.50 -18.57
C TYR A 47 15.45 12.36 -19.93
N SER A 48 16.72 11.94 -19.96
CA SER A 48 17.56 12.00 -21.18
C SER A 48 17.87 10.64 -21.82
N ALA A 49 17.21 9.55 -21.41
CA ALA A 49 17.42 8.23 -22.02
C ALA A 49 16.13 7.71 -22.69
N ASN A 50 15.88 8.22 -23.89
CA ASN A 50 15.19 7.59 -25.03
C ASN A 50 14.11 6.55 -24.75
N TYR A 51 12.83 6.94 -24.86
CA TYR A 51 11.89 6.28 -25.78
C TYR A 51 10.90 7.33 -26.32
N TRP A 52 11.05 7.62 -27.61
CA TRP A 52 10.10 8.38 -28.42
C TRP A 52 8.97 7.46 -28.86
N PHE A 53 7.73 7.70 -28.43
CA PHE A 53 6.50 7.65 -29.25
C PHE A 53 5.35 8.28 -28.47
N HIS A 54 4.52 9.03 -29.19
CA HIS A 54 3.52 9.98 -28.70
C HIS A 54 2.47 9.36 -27.77
N ASP A 55 2.39 9.86 -26.54
CA ASP A 55 1.12 10.23 -25.93
C ASP A 55 1.34 11.32 -24.88
N HIS A 56 0.41 12.27 -24.78
CA HIS A 56 0.53 13.42 -23.89
C HIS A 56 0.53 12.98 -22.41
N VAL A 57 1.70 12.85 -21.79
CA VAL A 57 1.83 12.74 -20.33
C VAL A 57 1.34 14.07 -19.73
N ARG A 58 0.05 14.14 -19.42
CA ARG A 58 -0.55 15.28 -18.73
C ARG A 58 -0.15 15.19 -17.27
N CYS A 59 0.62 16.18 -16.78
CA CYS A 59 0.81 16.34 -15.34
C CYS A 59 -0.57 16.57 -14.69
N MET A 60 -1.05 15.58 -13.95
CA MET A 60 -2.32 15.67 -13.22
C MET A 60 -2.17 16.67 -12.07
N SER A 61 -3.20 17.51 -11.86
CA SER A 61 -3.24 18.38 -10.68
C SER A 61 -3.48 17.54 -9.41
N THR A 62 -3.15 18.09 -8.24
CA THR A 62 -3.45 17.44 -6.95
C THR A 62 -4.95 17.16 -6.77
N SER A 63 -5.82 18.02 -7.32
CA SER A 63 -7.27 17.80 -7.38
C SER A 63 -7.67 16.66 -8.31
N ASP A 64 -7.01 16.50 -9.45
CA ASP A 64 -7.29 15.38 -10.38
C ASP A 64 -6.82 14.05 -9.79
N VAL A 65 -5.67 14.05 -9.10
CA VAL A 65 -5.16 12.87 -8.38
C VAL A 65 -6.11 12.51 -7.23
N TYR A 66 -6.63 13.49 -6.50
CA TYR A 66 -7.61 13.26 -5.44
C TYR A 66 -8.97 12.77 -5.97
N ALA A 67 -9.44 13.31 -7.10
CA ALA A 67 -10.66 12.83 -7.74
C ALA A 67 -10.50 11.41 -8.29
N ALA A 68 -9.34 11.11 -8.90
CA ALA A 68 -9.00 9.77 -9.37
C ALA A 68 -8.90 8.76 -8.21
N SER A 69 -8.27 9.14 -7.09
CA SER A 69 -8.18 8.26 -5.91
C SER A 69 -9.54 8.03 -5.25
N LYS A 70 -10.41 9.05 -5.21
CA LYS A 70 -11.79 8.91 -4.74
C LYS A 70 -12.63 8.04 -5.69
N GLY A 71 -12.44 8.17 -7.00
CA GLY A 71 -13.08 7.33 -8.00
C GLY A 71 -12.63 5.87 -7.91
N ALA A 72 -11.32 5.63 -7.72
CA ALA A 72 -10.75 4.32 -7.48
C ALA A 72 -11.31 3.67 -6.20
N ALA A 73 -11.37 4.42 -5.10
CA ALA A 73 -11.96 3.93 -3.85
C ALA A 73 -13.45 3.57 -3.99
N GLN A 74 -14.21 4.31 -4.80
CA GLN A 74 -15.63 4.00 -5.04
C GLN A 74 -15.82 2.72 -5.87
N LYS A 75 -14.99 2.50 -6.90
CA LYS A 75 -14.98 1.25 -7.66
C LYS A 75 -14.53 0.08 -6.78
N GLY A 76 -13.49 0.30 -6.00
CA GLY A 76 -12.95 -0.67 -5.05
C GLY A 76 -13.97 -1.10 -4.01
N ARG A 77 -14.83 -0.18 -3.56
CA ARG A 77 -15.92 -0.49 -2.63
C ARG A 77 -16.83 -1.60 -3.16
N VAL A 78 -17.25 -1.53 -4.42
CA VAL A 78 -18.16 -2.51 -5.03
C VAL A 78 -17.51 -3.90 -5.06
N ILE A 79 -16.25 -3.97 -5.48
CA ILE A 79 -15.51 -5.23 -5.53
C ILE A 79 -15.25 -5.79 -4.11
N ALA A 80 -14.99 -4.89 -3.16
CA ALA A 80 -14.70 -5.23 -1.78
C ALA A 80 -15.92 -5.76 -0.99
N GLU A 81 -17.14 -5.69 -1.51
CA GLU A 81 -18.35 -6.23 -0.86
C GLU A 81 -18.21 -7.73 -0.56
N THR A 82 -17.66 -8.50 -1.49
CA THR A 82 -17.39 -9.94 -1.27
C THR A 82 -16.28 -10.15 -0.25
N CYS A 83 -15.25 -9.29 -0.26
CA CYS A 83 -14.13 -9.36 0.68
C CYS A 83 -14.56 -9.05 2.13
N ALA A 84 -15.51 -8.12 2.27
CA ALA A 84 -16.02 -7.64 3.56
C ALA A 84 -16.66 -8.75 4.41
N ASN A 85 -17.17 -9.81 3.78
CA ASN A 85 -17.77 -10.95 4.48
C ASN A 85 -16.79 -11.63 5.44
N CYS A 86 -15.48 -11.60 5.12
CA CYS A 86 -14.44 -12.19 5.95
C CYS A 86 -13.52 -11.15 6.59
N HIS A 87 -13.20 -10.07 5.86
CA HIS A 87 -12.24 -9.05 6.31
C HIS A 87 -12.86 -7.87 7.04
N GLY A 88 -14.19 -7.73 7.01
CA GLY A 88 -14.91 -6.58 7.52
C GLY A 88 -14.69 -5.31 6.69
N ILE A 89 -15.53 -4.30 6.93
CA ILE A 89 -15.39 -2.95 6.33
C ILE A 89 -14.86 -1.91 7.32
N ASP A 90 -14.98 -2.15 8.62
CA ASP A 90 -14.63 -1.19 9.68
C ASP A 90 -13.76 -1.85 10.76
N SER A 91 -12.64 -2.49 10.41
CA SER A 91 -11.68 -3.17 11.32
C SER A 91 -12.24 -4.17 12.36
N GLU A 92 -13.57 -4.34 12.42
CA GLU A 92 -14.26 -5.40 13.12
C GLU A 92 -14.26 -6.61 12.21
N ILE A 93 -13.23 -7.42 12.39
CA ILE A 93 -13.22 -8.77 11.85
C ILE A 93 -14.14 -9.59 12.73
N LYS A 94 -15.11 -10.26 12.11
CA LYS A 94 -16.03 -11.16 12.83
C LYS A 94 -15.49 -12.58 12.93
N ILE A 95 -14.33 -12.85 12.32
CA ILE A 95 -13.73 -14.18 12.18
C ILE A 95 -12.27 -14.12 12.66
N ALA A 96 -11.95 -14.76 13.79
CA ALA A 96 -10.59 -14.81 14.30
C ALA A 96 -9.62 -15.44 13.28
N GLY A 97 -8.39 -14.92 13.20
CA GLY A 97 -7.37 -15.36 12.25
C GLY A 97 -7.46 -14.75 10.85
N PHE A 98 -8.56 -14.06 10.52
CA PHE A 98 -8.60 -13.22 9.33
C PHE A 98 -7.93 -11.88 9.61
N PRO A 99 -7.27 -11.24 8.62
CA PRO A 99 -6.69 -9.92 8.81
C PRO A 99 -7.68 -8.77 8.57
N THR A 100 -7.56 -7.74 9.40
CA THR A 100 -8.16 -6.42 9.18
C THR A 100 -7.43 -5.76 8.03
N LEU A 101 -8.21 -5.25 7.07
CA LEU A 101 -7.69 -4.53 5.90
C LEU A 101 -7.91 -3.01 6.00
N ALA A 102 -8.90 -2.57 6.78
CA ALA A 102 -9.22 -1.16 6.96
C ALA A 102 -8.01 -0.37 7.50
N GLY A 103 -7.67 0.74 6.85
CA GLY A 103 -6.55 1.61 7.23
C GLY A 103 -5.16 1.02 6.96
N GLN A 104 -5.07 -0.11 6.25
CA GLN A 104 -3.80 -0.66 5.82
C GLN A 104 -3.20 0.17 4.67
N LYS A 105 -1.87 0.11 4.50
CA LYS A 105 -1.20 0.89 3.45
C LYS A 105 -1.54 0.38 2.06
N TYR A 106 -1.98 1.28 1.18
CA TYR A 106 -2.27 1.01 -0.24
C TYR A 106 -1.18 0.18 -0.94
N LYS A 107 0.10 0.62 -0.89
CA LYS A 107 1.18 -0.09 -1.60
C LYS A 107 1.43 -1.49 -1.04
N TYR A 108 1.34 -1.65 0.29
CA TYR A 108 1.44 -2.96 0.91
C TYR A 108 0.31 -3.88 0.44
N MET A 109 -0.94 -3.41 0.48
CA MET A 109 -2.12 -4.19 0.05
C MET A 109 -2.02 -4.61 -1.42
N ALA A 110 -1.71 -3.65 -2.29
CA ALA A 110 -1.61 -3.89 -3.72
C ALA A 110 -0.47 -4.87 -4.04
N LYS A 111 0.61 -4.85 -3.26
CA LYS A 111 1.66 -5.88 -3.33
C LYS A 111 1.14 -7.24 -2.89
N GLN A 112 0.45 -7.33 -1.75
CA GLN A 112 -0.03 -8.62 -1.23
C GLN A 112 -1.02 -9.29 -2.18
N LEU A 113 -1.98 -8.55 -2.72
CA LEU A 113 -2.97 -9.08 -3.67
C LEU A 113 -2.31 -9.56 -4.98
N ARG A 114 -1.34 -8.80 -5.50
CA ARG A 114 -0.59 -9.23 -6.70
C ARG A 114 0.23 -10.49 -6.44
N GLU A 115 0.86 -10.60 -5.27
CA GLU A 115 1.63 -11.79 -4.91
C GLU A 115 0.73 -13.02 -4.70
N MET A 116 -0.41 -12.85 -4.03
CA MET A 116 -1.41 -13.92 -3.89
C MET A 116 -1.98 -14.35 -5.24
N ARG A 117 -2.36 -13.40 -6.11
CA ARG A 117 -2.82 -13.71 -7.47
C ARG A 117 -1.78 -14.47 -8.28
N ALA A 118 -0.50 -14.06 -8.19
CA ALA A 118 0.59 -14.76 -8.88
C ALA A 118 0.73 -16.19 -8.36
N SER A 119 0.76 -16.39 -7.03
CA SER A 119 0.78 -17.72 -6.42
C SER A 119 -0.43 -18.57 -6.83
N ALA A 120 -1.64 -18.00 -6.84
CA ALA A 120 -2.86 -18.69 -7.24
C ALA A 120 -2.80 -19.19 -8.70
N LYS A 121 -2.31 -18.34 -9.62
CA LYS A 121 -2.15 -18.72 -11.04
C LYS A 121 -1.12 -19.82 -11.26
N ILE A 122 -0.04 -19.83 -10.46
CA ILE A 122 0.93 -20.93 -10.51
C ILE A 122 0.27 -22.23 -10.08
N ARG A 123 -0.44 -22.23 -8.94
CA ARG A 123 -1.06 -23.43 -8.40
C ARG A 123 -2.18 -23.97 -9.28
N ALA A 124 -2.92 -23.08 -9.94
CA ALA A 124 -3.92 -23.44 -10.93
C ALA A 124 -3.32 -23.93 -12.27
N GLY A 125 -1.99 -23.86 -12.44
CA GLY A 125 -1.31 -24.22 -13.69
C GLY A 125 -1.61 -23.28 -14.86
N THR A 126 -2.35 -22.18 -14.63
CA THR A 126 -2.69 -21.17 -15.66
C THR A 126 -1.52 -20.24 -15.94
N GLN A 127 -0.51 -20.24 -15.07
CA GLN A 127 0.75 -19.55 -15.27
C GLN A 127 1.93 -20.49 -15.00
N ILE A 128 2.58 -20.94 -16.08
CA ILE A 128 3.80 -21.74 -16.02
C ILE A 128 4.99 -20.77 -16.03
N PHE A 129 5.63 -20.55 -14.88
CA PHE A 129 6.90 -19.82 -14.86
C PHE A 129 8.05 -20.77 -15.21
N LYS A 130 8.84 -20.39 -16.22
CA LYS A 130 10.14 -21.02 -16.45
C LYS A 130 11.03 -20.67 -15.27
N SER A 131 11.65 -21.67 -14.65
CA SER A 131 12.53 -21.55 -13.48
C SER A 131 13.66 -20.52 -13.61
N SER A 132 13.99 -20.10 -14.84
CA SER A 132 14.95 -19.05 -15.15
C SER A 132 14.48 -17.63 -14.77
N ASP A 133 13.17 -17.40 -14.61
CA ASP A 133 12.64 -16.08 -14.22
C ASP A 133 12.48 -15.99 -12.70
N THR A 134 13.61 -15.73 -12.04
CA THR A 134 13.69 -15.54 -10.57
C THR A 134 12.79 -14.39 -10.09
N SER A 135 12.49 -13.39 -10.93
CA SER A 135 11.61 -12.27 -10.59
C SER A 135 10.16 -12.70 -10.41
N SER A 136 9.74 -13.76 -11.09
CA SER A 136 8.40 -14.32 -11.02
C SER A 136 8.21 -15.25 -9.83
N LEU A 137 9.22 -16.07 -9.50
CA LEU A 137 9.27 -16.82 -8.24
C LEU A 137 9.33 -15.90 -7.02
N MET A 138 9.98 -14.73 -7.16
CA MET A 138 9.95 -13.70 -6.13
C MET A 138 8.57 -13.04 -5.97
N ARG A 139 7.71 -13.08 -7.01
CA ARG A 139 6.34 -12.54 -6.99
C ARG A 139 5.32 -13.55 -6.46
N ALA A 140 5.56 -14.86 -6.56
CA ALA A 140 4.67 -15.89 -6.04
C ALA A 140 4.98 -16.27 -4.58
N ARG A 141 5.26 -15.29 -3.74
CA ARG A 141 5.70 -15.51 -2.36
C ARG A 141 4.59 -15.60 -1.35
N ARG A 142 3.32 -15.54 -1.76
CA ARG A 142 2.19 -15.43 -0.84
C ARG A 142 1.04 -16.33 -1.26
N SER A 143 1.21 -17.63 -1.17
CA SER A 143 0.12 -18.58 -1.38
C SER A 143 -0.85 -18.61 -0.20
N ASN A 144 -2.15 -18.74 -0.46
CA ASN A 144 -3.17 -19.05 0.52
C ASN A 144 -4.36 -19.71 -0.19
N ASP A 145 -4.58 -21.02 0.02
CA ASP A 145 -5.63 -21.81 -0.67
C ASP A 145 -7.02 -21.20 -0.53
N PHE A 146 -7.29 -20.59 0.61
CA PHE A 146 -8.57 -19.94 0.85
C PHE A 146 -8.72 -18.65 0.03
N MET A 147 -7.65 -17.87 -0.14
CA MET A 147 -7.70 -16.61 -0.87
C MET A 147 -7.61 -16.77 -2.39
N ASP A 148 -7.01 -17.86 -2.88
CA ASP A 148 -6.83 -18.13 -4.32
C ASP A 148 -8.06 -17.85 -5.19
N PRO A 149 -9.26 -18.43 -4.92
CA PRO A 149 -10.43 -18.22 -5.77
C PRO A 149 -10.89 -16.75 -5.81
N PHE A 150 -10.53 -15.95 -4.80
CA PHE A 150 -10.90 -14.53 -4.73
C PHE A 150 -9.91 -13.61 -5.43
N VAL A 151 -8.65 -14.04 -5.59
CA VAL A 151 -7.59 -13.18 -6.12
C VAL A 151 -7.17 -13.54 -7.54
N ILE A 152 -7.39 -14.78 -7.98
CA ILE A 152 -6.84 -15.32 -9.22
C ILE A 152 -7.29 -14.54 -10.46
N GLU A 153 -8.55 -14.11 -10.49
CA GLU A 153 -9.16 -13.38 -11.62
C GLU A 153 -9.11 -11.86 -11.49
N LEU A 154 -8.64 -11.31 -10.36
CA LEU A 154 -8.55 -9.86 -10.21
C LEU A 154 -7.60 -9.27 -11.26
N SER A 155 -8.00 -8.19 -11.92
CA SER A 155 -7.13 -7.36 -12.75
C SER A 155 -6.24 -6.45 -11.91
N ASP A 156 -5.18 -5.87 -12.52
CA ASP A 156 -4.33 -4.90 -11.82
C ASP A 156 -5.10 -3.66 -11.36
N THR A 157 -6.06 -3.19 -12.16
CA THR A 157 -6.91 -2.05 -11.80
C THR A 157 -7.83 -2.39 -10.63
N GLU A 158 -8.44 -3.58 -10.61
CA GLU A 158 -9.27 -4.00 -9.48
C GLU A 158 -8.45 -4.14 -8.19
N ILE A 159 -7.23 -4.67 -8.27
CA ILE A 159 -6.32 -4.72 -7.12
C ILE A 159 -6.02 -3.32 -6.60
N ASP A 160 -5.73 -2.37 -7.48
CA ASP A 160 -5.46 -0.99 -7.09
C ASP A 160 -6.72 -0.32 -6.49
N ASP A 161 -7.89 -0.51 -7.09
CA ASP A 161 -9.16 0.02 -6.60
C ASP A 161 -9.51 -0.54 -5.21
N ILE A 162 -9.43 -1.86 -5.00
CA ILE A 162 -9.64 -2.52 -3.69
C ILE A 162 -8.65 -1.99 -2.66
N SER A 163 -7.38 -1.87 -3.04
CA SER A 163 -6.33 -1.39 -2.15
C SER A 163 -6.55 0.06 -1.76
N ALA A 164 -7.02 0.90 -2.69
CA ALA A 164 -7.33 2.30 -2.43
C ALA A 164 -8.55 2.42 -1.50
N TYR A 165 -9.58 1.59 -1.72
CA TYR A 165 -10.76 1.54 -0.87
C TYR A 165 -10.39 1.20 0.59
N TYR A 166 -9.78 0.05 0.85
CA TYR A 166 -9.43 -0.35 2.23
C TYR A 166 -8.43 0.58 2.90
N ALA A 167 -7.48 1.14 2.15
CA ALA A 167 -6.56 2.15 2.67
C ALA A 167 -7.25 3.47 3.08
N SER A 168 -8.41 3.76 2.49
CA SER A 168 -9.23 4.94 2.83
C SER A 168 -10.14 4.72 4.05
N LEU A 169 -10.39 3.46 4.42
CA LEU A 169 -11.21 3.13 5.59
C LEU A 169 -10.45 3.46 6.88
N ARG A 170 -11.18 3.84 7.92
CA ARG A 170 -10.60 4.07 9.24
C ARG A 170 -10.43 2.74 9.95
N CYS A 171 -9.23 2.48 10.46
CA CYS A 171 -9.07 1.41 11.42
C CYS A 171 -9.61 1.86 12.79
N ARG A 172 -10.57 1.11 13.32
CA ARG A 172 -11.25 1.23 14.61
C ARG A 172 -11.10 -0.10 15.36
N ALA A 173 -9.87 -0.49 15.69
CA ALA A 173 -9.67 -1.65 16.56
C ALA A 173 -10.45 -1.43 17.86
N VAL A 174 -11.41 -2.30 18.15
CA VAL A 174 -12.26 -2.18 19.33
C VAL A 174 -11.37 -2.45 20.55
N MET A 175 -11.12 -1.40 21.34
CA MET A 175 -10.41 -1.52 22.62
C MET A 175 -11.31 -2.23 23.64
N THR A 176 -11.45 -3.55 23.52
CA THR A 176 -12.18 -4.34 24.53
C THR A 176 -11.29 -4.76 25.69
N ALA A 177 -9.96 -4.75 25.52
CA ALA A 177 -8.99 -5.14 26.54
C ALA A 177 -7.91 -4.07 26.74
N LEU A 178 -7.49 -3.87 28.00
CA LEU A 178 -6.38 -2.99 28.35
C LEU A 178 -5.10 -3.36 27.56
N PRO A 179 -4.30 -2.36 27.12
CA PRO A 179 -3.00 -2.60 26.51
C PRO A 179 -2.13 -3.48 27.42
N LEU A 180 -1.55 -4.53 26.85
CA LEU A 180 -0.58 -5.36 27.55
C LEU A 180 0.72 -4.57 27.77
N PRO A 181 1.51 -4.90 28.81
CA PRO A 181 2.86 -4.35 28.93
C PRO A 181 3.67 -4.70 27.68
N ALA A 182 4.45 -3.73 27.20
CA ALA A 182 5.24 -3.95 25.99
C ALA A 182 6.26 -5.08 26.19
N PRO A 183 6.34 -6.04 25.25
CA PRO A 183 7.35 -7.09 25.31
C PRO A 183 8.75 -6.51 25.09
N LYS A 184 9.77 -7.16 25.64
CA LYS A 184 11.18 -6.72 25.53
C LYS A 184 11.64 -6.44 24.09
N LEU A 185 11.04 -7.13 23.12
CA LEU A 185 11.41 -7.06 21.71
C LEU A 185 10.65 -5.99 20.92
N GLU A 186 9.68 -5.30 21.53
CA GLU A 186 8.84 -4.28 20.87
C GLU A 186 9.68 -3.24 20.11
N ASN A 187 10.73 -2.72 20.75
CA ASN A 187 11.58 -1.69 20.17
C ASN A 187 12.21 -2.11 18.84
N ARG A 188 12.45 -3.41 18.61
CA ARG A 188 13.01 -3.91 17.35
C ARG A 188 11.98 -3.85 16.23
N CYS A 189 10.72 -4.17 16.53
CA CYS A 189 9.62 -4.17 15.57
C CYS A 189 9.28 -2.73 15.13
N GLN A 190 9.28 -1.79 16.07
CA GLN A 190 8.95 -0.39 15.80
C GLN A 190 9.93 0.33 14.87
N ILE A 191 11.17 -0.16 14.72
CA ILE A 191 12.16 0.42 13.78
C ILE A 191 11.58 0.48 12.36
N CYS A 192 10.87 -0.58 11.96
CA CYS A 192 10.27 -0.69 10.64
C CYS A 192 8.77 -0.39 10.67
N HIS A 193 8.04 -1.02 11.60
CA HIS A 193 6.59 -0.90 11.69
C HIS A 193 6.12 0.39 12.36
N GLY A 194 7.04 1.25 12.79
CA GLY A 194 6.75 2.53 13.41
C GLY A 194 6.29 2.44 14.87
N LYS A 195 6.18 3.61 15.51
CA LYS A 195 5.74 3.72 16.91
C LYS A 195 4.33 3.13 17.04
N ARG A 196 4.11 2.29 18.05
CA ARG A 196 2.88 1.51 18.25
C ARG A 196 2.52 0.55 17.09
N GLY A 197 3.40 0.31 16.11
CA GLY A 197 3.08 -0.54 14.96
C GLY A 197 2.31 0.17 13.83
N ILE A 198 2.36 1.51 13.77
CA ILE A 198 1.87 2.32 12.64
C ILE A 198 3.03 2.76 11.75
N ALA A 199 3.13 2.14 10.58
CA ALA A 199 4.28 2.31 9.70
C ALA A 199 4.25 3.67 9.00
N LYS A 200 5.42 4.31 8.90
CA LYS A 200 5.60 5.53 8.08
C LYS A 200 5.82 5.19 6.60
N ASN A 201 6.53 4.09 6.32
CA ASN A 201 6.79 3.63 4.97
C ASN A 201 5.56 2.92 4.40
N SER A 202 5.12 3.30 3.19
CA SER A 202 3.95 2.71 2.53
C SER A 202 4.09 1.23 2.16
N ASN A 203 5.31 0.71 2.09
CA ASN A 203 5.59 -0.69 1.78
C ASN A 203 5.65 -1.58 3.03
N ILE A 204 5.66 -0.97 4.22
CA ILE A 204 5.69 -1.67 5.50
C ILE A 204 4.26 -1.65 6.06
N PRO A 205 3.71 -2.80 6.49
CA PRO A 205 2.34 -2.83 6.97
C PRO A 205 2.21 -2.20 8.36
N ASN A 206 1.03 -1.62 8.59
CA ASN A 206 0.53 -1.40 9.95
C ASN A 206 0.25 -2.77 10.59
N ILE A 207 0.69 -2.95 11.84
CA ILE A 207 0.47 -4.17 12.64
C ILE A 207 -0.34 -3.90 13.91
N ALA A 208 -0.49 -2.63 14.30
CA ALA A 208 -1.37 -2.23 15.38
C ALA A 208 -2.83 -2.60 15.08
N GLY A 209 -3.56 -3.08 16.09
CA GLY A 209 -4.99 -3.38 15.97
C GLY A 209 -5.32 -4.52 15.01
N GLN A 210 -4.33 -5.30 14.60
CA GLN A 210 -4.52 -6.49 13.78
C GLN A 210 -4.94 -7.68 14.66
N ASP A 211 -5.66 -8.64 14.09
CA ASP A 211 -6.02 -9.86 14.81
C ASP A 211 -4.79 -10.61 15.32
N ALA A 212 -4.84 -11.00 16.61
CA ALA A 212 -3.71 -11.64 17.28
C ALA A 212 -3.35 -12.99 16.64
N LEU A 213 -4.37 -13.78 16.29
CA LEU A 213 -4.17 -15.09 15.67
C LEU A 213 -3.60 -14.94 14.26
N TYR A 214 -4.05 -13.94 13.50
CA TYR A 214 -3.44 -13.62 12.20
C TYR A 214 -1.97 -13.23 12.35
N LEU A 215 -1.63 -12.34 13.30
CA LEU A 215 -0.24 -11.93 13.53
C LEU A 215 0.64 -13.12 13.92
N GLU A 216 0.13 -13.99 14.80
CA GLU A 216 0.82 -15.20 15.23
C GLU A 216 1.08 -16.14 14.04
N GLN A 217 0.05 -16.44 13.25
CA GLN A 217 0.16 -17.28 12.06
C GLN A 217 1.13 -16.71 11.02
N GLN A 218 1.14 -15.39 10.80
CA GLN A 218 2.10 -14.76 9.90
C GLN A 218 3.52 -14.88 10.40
N MET A 219 3.76 -14.68 11.70
CA MET A 219 5.09 -14.82 12.29
C MET A 219 5.59 -16.26 12.27
N GLN A 220 4.70 -17.23 12.54
CA GLN A 220 4.98 -18.65 12.40
C GLN A 220 5.30 -19.01 10.93
N ALA A 221 4.56 -18.46 9.96
CA ALA A 221 4.84 -18.67 8.54
C ALA A 221 6.23 -18.14 8.13
N PHE A 222 6.61 -16.95 8.60
CA PHE A 222 7.96 -16.42 8.37
C PHE A 222 9.05 -17.25 9.04
N TRP A 223 8.79 -17.76 10.24
CA TRP A 223 9.72 -18.66 10.93
C TRP A 223 9.87 -19.98 10.18
N SER A 224 8.77 -20.65 9.82
CA SER A 224 8.81 -21.93 9.10
C SER A 224 9.44 -21.81 7.72
N ALA A 225 9.19 -20.70 7.00
CA ALA A 225 9.79 -20.42 5.70
C ALA A 225 11.32 -20.32 5.80
N LYS A 226 11.85 -19.80 6.91
CA LYS A 226 13.30 -19.78 7.15
C LYS A 226 13.88 -21.17 7.39
N LEU A 227 13.12 -22.05 8.04
CA LEU A 227 13.54 -23.40 8.39
C LEU A 227 13.59 -24.38 7.20
N GLN A 228 13.25 -23.94 5.98
CA GLN A 228 13.26 -24.76 4.76
C GLN A 228 12.51 -26.10 4.93
N LYS A 229 11.41 -26.10 5.67
CA LYS A 229 10.43 -27.19 5.52
C LYS A 229 9.67 -26.92 4.22
N ASP A 230 10.34 -27.18 3.10
CA ASP A 230 9.74 -27.22 1.76
C ASP A 230 8.79 -28.42 1.73
N ASP A 231 7.57 -28.22 2.21
CA ASP A 231 6.44 -29.11 1.95
C ASP A 231 5.81 -28.84 0.57
N GLY A 232 6.52 -28.10 -0.30
CA GLY A 232 6.04 -27.64 -1.60
C GLY A 232 5.03 -26.49 -1.52
N GLN A 233 4.76 -25.93 -0.33
CA GLN A 233 3.87 -24.77 -0.18
C GLN A 233 4.66 -23.46 -0.09
N GLU A 234 4.59 -22.63 -1.12
CA GLU A 234 5.20 -21.29 -1.20
C GLU A 234 4.47 -20.28 -0.28
N ARG A 235 4.56 -20.47 1.04
CA ARG A 235 3.88 -19.62 2.04
C ARG A 235 4.60 -18.29 2.27
N CYS A 236 3.82 -17.22 2.51
CA CYS A 236 4.23 -15.85 2.89
C CYS A 236 5.74 -15.62 3.11
N ARG A 237 6.49 -15.30 2.05
CA ARG A 237 7.94 -15.08 2.11
C ARG A 237 8.30 -13.61 2.13
N SER A 238 9.10 -13.23 3.12
CA SER A 238 9.71 -11.91 3.22
C SER A 238 11.07 -12.09 3.87
N ALA A 239 12.15 -11.98 3.09
CA ALA A 239 13.50 -12.21 3.60
C ALA A 239 13.83 -11.39 4.86
N ILE A 240 13.27 -10.17 4.95
CA ILE A 240 13.39 -9.30 6.12
C ILE A 240 12.68 -9.92 7.33
N MET A 241 11.39 -10.27 7.19
CA MET A 241 10.62 -10.82 8.30
C MET A 241 11.01 -12.25 8.66
N GLU A 242 11.43 -13.07 7.70
CA GLU A 242 12.05 -14.39 7.94
C GLU A 242 13.28 -14.24 8.86
N GLY A 243 14.13 -13.25 8.58
CA GLY A 243 15.31 -12.95 9.40
C GLY A 243 14.99 -12.40 10.79
N GLN A 244 13.86 -11.72 10.97
CA GLN A 244 13.40 -11.28 12.29
C GLN A 244 12.74 -12.42 13.06
N ALA A 245 11.83 -13.16 12.42
CA ALA A 245 11.06 -14.25 13.03
C ALA A 245 11.96 -15.39 13.52
N ALA A 246 13.04 -15.71 12.79
CA ALA A 246 13.97 -16.76 13.15
C ALA A 246 14.74 -16.53 14.48
N LYS A 247 14.63 -15.35 15.08
CA LYS A 247 15.26 -15.00 16.36
C LYS A 247 14.28 -15.01 17.53
N LEU A 248 13.02 -15.36 17.28
CA LEU A 248 11.94 -15.33 18.25
C LEU A 248 11.64 -16.75 18.72
N SER A 249 11.32 -16.91 19.99
CA SER A 249 10.66 -18.11 20.51
C SER A 249 9.16 -18.10 20.20
N ASP A 250 8.48 -19.25 20.34
CA ASP A 250 7.00 -19.32 20.25
C ASP A 250 6.34 -18.35 21.23
N LYS A 251 6.90 -18.23 22.44
CA LYS A 251 6.43 -17.28 23.45
C LYS A 251 6.60 -15.84 22.99
N ASP A 252 7.74 -15.48 22.40
CA ASP A 252 7.96 -14.13 21.88
C ASP A 252 6.94 -13.80 20.79
N ILE A 253 6.68 -14.73 19.88
CA ILE A 253 5.68 -14.57 18.81
C ILE A 253 4.29 -14.36 19.39
N THR A 254 3.91 -15.14 20.40
CA THR A 254 2.61 -15.02 21.09
C THR A 254 2.51 -13.64 21.76
N ASP A 255 3.52 -13.26 22.54
CA ASP A 255 3.53 -12.01 23.31
C ASP A 255 3.45 -10.78 22.39
N ILE A 256 4.24 -10.73 21.29
CA ILE A 256 4.20 -9.58 20.36
C ILE A 256 2.88 -9.52 19.60
N SER A 257 2.30 -10.67 19.22
CA SER A 257 1.04 -10.72 18.47
C SER A 257 -0.12 -10.22 19.33
N LEU A 258 -0.20 -10.70 20.57
CA LEU A 258 -1.18 -10.21 21.55
C LEU A 258 -0.98 -8.73 21.85
N TYR A 259 0.27 -8.28 22.03
CA TYR A 259 0.57 -6.88 22.31
C TYR A 259 0.08 -5.95 21.18
N TYR A 260 0.51 -6.19 19.93
CA TYR A 260 0.14 -5.34 18.80
C TYR A 260 -1.35 -5.39 18.47
N SER A 261 -2.01 -6.52 18.68
CA SER A 261 -3.46 -6.64 18.47
C SER A 261 -4.30 -5.70 19.34
N ARG A 262 -3.78 -5.31 20.51
CA ARG A 262 -4.46 -4.43 21.47
C ARG A 262 -4.07 -2.97 21.33
N LEU A 263 -3.13 -2.65 20.44
CA LEU A 263 -2.76 -1.27 20.21
C LEU A 263 -3.79 -0.57 19.32
N PRO A 264 -4.12 0.70 19.59
CA PRO A 264 -4.95 1.48 18.69
C PRO A 264 -4.31 1.58 17.31
N CYS A 265 -5.11 1.34 16.28
CA CYS A 265 -4.68 1.38 14.89
C CYS A 265 -4.98 2.70 14.17
N ASP A 266 -5.50 3.69 14.91
CA ASP A 266 -5.63 5.05 14.44
C ASP A 266 -4.29 5.81 14.60
N GLY A 267 -3.91 6.48 13.52
CA GLY A 267 -2.66 7.24 13.40
C GLY A 267 -2.91 8.62 12.83
#